data_AF-K6TJE2-F1
#
_entry.id   AF-K6TJE2-F1
#
_cell.length_a   1.000
_cell.length_b   1.000
_cell.length_c   1.000
_cell.angle_alpha   90.00
_cell.angle_beta   90.00
_cell.angle_gamma   90.00
#
_symmetry.space_group_name_H-M   'P 1'
#
loop_
_entity.id
_entity.type
_entity.pdbx_description
1 polymer ?
#
loop_
_entity_poly.entity_id
_entity_poly.type
_entity_poly.pdbx_seq_one_letter_code
_entity_poly.pdbx_strand_id
1 'polypeptide(L)'
;MDYISAEEFLKQDKDVQVVLLDWWNPGKGDIVYDKKSGSMQILELNYKDNEACKNLILYSHIPLLTEGQLRKFIEDKTGCKISIISSVEDMYYIEYDRYRNNKNEDLCRFVYVDEVLEGLWSVALKLAEECIEEWTI
;
A
#
# COMPACT_ATOMS: atom_id res chain seq x y z
N MET A 1 8.64 -3.73 -13.91
CA MET A 1 7.77 -3.98 -12.74
C MET A 1 7.93 -2.75 -11.91
N ASP A 2 6.88 -1.95 -11.85
CA ASP A 2 6.94 -0.64 -11.26
C ASP A 2 6.59 -0.73 -9.78
N TYR A 3 7.21 0.13 -8.98
CA TYR A 3 7.12 0.13 -7.54
C TYR A 3 7.32 1.54 -7.00
N ILE A 4 6.78 1.80 -5.82
CA ILE A 4 7.01 3.06 -5.11
C ILE A 4 8.43 3.07 -4.57
N SER A 5 9.16 4.16 -4.85
CA SER A 5 10.52 4.33 -4.38
C SER A 5 10.58 4.51 -2.86
N ALA A 6 11.75 4.22 -2.27
CA ALA A 6 11.95 4.46 -0.84
C ALA A 6 11.82 5.95 -0.51
N GLU A 7 12.26 6.84 -1.41
CA GLU A 7 12.13 8.28 -1.26
C GLU A 7 10.65 8.70 -1.22
N GLU A 8 9.83 8.17 -2.11
CA GLU A 8 8.39 8.49 -2.17
C GLU A 8 7.65 7.95 -0.94
N PHE A 9 8.01 6.77 -0.46
CA PHE A 9 7.50 6.21 0.79
C PHE A 9 7.88 7.09 2.00
N LEU A 10 9.12 7.57 2.06
CA LEU A 10 9.64 8.36 3.18
C LEU A 10 9.10 9.79 3.25
N LYS A 11 8.54 10.33 2.14
CA LYS A 11 7.87 11.65 2.12
C LYS A 11 6.60 11.68 2.95
N GLN A 12 5.97 10.53 3.19
CA GLN A 12 4.69 10.44 3.90
C GLN A 12 4.86 10.68 5.39
N ASP A 13 3.77 11.04 6.08
CA ASP A 13 3.80 11.19 7.53
C ASP A 13 4.14 9.89 8.26
N LYS A 14 4.72 10.00 9.47
CA LYS A 14 5.18 8.83 10.23
C LYS A 14 4.06 7.85 10.54
N ASP A 15 2.87 8.36 10.83
CA ASP A 15 1.72 7.51 11.15
C ASP A 15 1.22 6.76 9.90
N VAL A 16 1.24 7.40 8.73
CA VAL A 16 0.92 6.74 7.44
C VAL A 16 1.94 5.65 7.12
N GLN A 17 3.24 5.95 7.32
CA GLN A 17 4.30 4.95 7.17
C GLN A 17 4.05 3.74 8.08
N VAL A 18 3.66 3.96 9.34
CA VAL A 18 3.37 2.90 10.30
C VAL A 18 2.19 2.03 9.84
N VAL A 19 1.08 2.64 9.39
CA VAL A 19 -0.08 1.87 8.90
C VAL A 19 0.30 0.94 7.74
N LEU A 20 1.12 1.43 6.81
CA LEU A 20 1.59 0.63 5.67
C LEU A 20 2.55 -0.47 6.10
N LEU A 21 3.49 -0.19 7.03
CA LEU A 21 4.46 -1.16 7.55
C LEU A 21 3.80 -2.25 8.41
N ASP A 22 2.78 -1.89 9.18
CA ASP A 22 2.04 -2.84 10.02
C ASP A 22 1.26 -3.84 9.17
N TRP A 23 0.60 -3.36 8.11
CA TRP A 23 -0.07 -4.20 7.13
C TRP A 23 0.92 -5.06 6.33
N TRP A 24 2.06 -4.48 5.93
CA TRP A 24 3.03 -5.20 5.12
C TRP A 24 3.60 -6.38 5.92
N ASN A 25 3.44 -7.58 5.38
CA ASN A 25 3.97 -8.80 5.94
C ASN A 25 5.16 -9.26 5.08
N PRO A 26 6.41 -8.91 5.44
CA PRO A 26 7.56 -9.11 4.56
C PRO A 26 7.72 -10.58 4.18
N GLY A 27 7.71 -10.84 2.87
CA GLY A 27 7.82 -12.16 2.30
C GLY A 27 9.11 -12.37 1.52
N LYS A 28 9.53 -13.63 1.41
CA LYS A 28 10.61 -13.99 0.48
C LYS A 28 10.22 -13.56 -0.94
N GLY A 29 11.10 -12.81 -1.60
CA GLY A 29 10.89 -12.28 -2.95
C GLY A 29 10.39 -10.84 -2.96
N ASP A 30 10.02 -10.25 -1.81
CA ASP A 30 9.69 -8.83 -1.73
C ASP A 30 10.90 -7.98 -2.08
N ILE A 31 10.67 -6.90 -2.83
CA ILE A 31 11.69 -5.90 -3.13
C ILE A 31 11.70 -4.87 -2.01
N VAL A 32 12.89 -4.60 -1.49
CA VAL A 32 13.09 -3.69 -0.37
C VAL A 32 14.27 -2.77 -0.64
N TYR A 33 14.27 -1.62 0.02
CA TYR A 33 15.45 -0.77 0.13
C TYR A 33 16.13 -1.05 1.47
N ASP A 34 17.36 -1.56 1.45
CA ASP A 34 18.16 -1.76 2.65
C ASP A 34 18.79 -0.42 3.07
N LYS A 35 18.41 0.08 4.25
CA LYS A 35 18.88 1.36 4.79
C LYS A 35 20.38 1.33 5.10
N LYS A 36 20.96 0.16 5.34
CA LYS A 36 22.39 0.00 5.68
C LYS A 36 23.26 0.01 4.44
N SER A 37 22.89 -0.76 3.42
CA SER A 37 23.63 -0.77 2.15
C SER A 37 23.31 0.45 1.28
N GLY A 38 22.16 1.10 1.51
CA GLY A 38 21.66 2.20 0.69
C GLY A 38 21.23 1.75 -0.70
N SER A 39 20.79 0.49 -0.85
CA SER A 39 20.50 -0.10 -2.16
C SER A 39 19.23 -0.96 -2.14
N MET A 40 18.64 -1.12 -3.31
CA MET A 40 17.57 -2.09 -3.54
C MET A 40 18.10 -3.52 -3.35
N GLN A 41 17.32 -4.37 -2.68
CA GLN A 41 17.58 -5.78 -2.46
C GLN A 41 16.29 -6.59 -2.60
N ILE A 42 16.44 -7.91 -2.78
CA ILE A 42 15.33 -8.86 -2.71
C ILE A 42 15.43 -9.55 -1.34
N LEU A 43 14.32 -9.59 -0.62
CA LEU A 43 14.25 -10.26 0.67
C LEU A 43 14.37 -11.78 0.45
N GLU A 44 15.45 -12.41 0.91
CA GLU A 44 15.68 -13.84 0.67
C GLU A 44 15.05 -14.77 1.72
N LEU A 45 14.54 -14.21 2.80
CA LEU A 45 14.17 -14.95 4.00
C LEU A 45 12.65 -15.07 4.11
N ASN A 46 12.17 -16.26 4.45
CA ASN A 46 10.74 -16.57 4.53
C ASN A 46 10.35 -16.59 6.02
N TYR A 47 9.84 -15.48 6.53
CA TYR A 47 9.57 -15.30 7.95
C TYR A 47 8.10 -15.50 8.27
N LYS A 48 7.57 -16.66 7.90
CA LYS A 48 6.30 -17.08 8.49
C LYS A 48 6.56 -17.36 9.97
N ASP A 49 5.97 -16.53 10.83
CA ASP A 49 5.69 -16.79 12.24
C ASP A 49 6.71 -16.31 13.32
N ASN A 50 7.53 -15.28 13.06
CA ASN A 50 8.31 -14.62 14.13
C ASN A 50 8.22 -13.09 14.10
N GLU A 51 7.44 -12.52 15.03
CA GLU A 51 7.23 -11.08 15.20
C GLU A 51 8.55 -10.30 15.43
N ALA A 52 9.52 -10.89 16.12
CA ALA A 52 10.82 -10.25 16.33
C ALA A 52 11.61 -10.11 15.01
N CYS A 53 11.49 -11.10 14.11
CA CYS A 53 12.08 -11.02 12.78
C CYS A 53 11.39 -9.97 11.91
N LYS A 54 10.04 -9.88 11.96
CA LYS A 54 9.28 -8.84 11.27
C LYS A 54 9.78 -7.45 11.69
N ASN A 55 9.84 -7.19 12.99
CA ASN A 55 10.30 -5.91 13.52
C ASN A 55 11.72 -5.55 13.04
N LEU A 56 12.67 -6.49 13.09
CA LEU A 56 14.03 -6.26 12.59
C LEU A 56 14.06 -5.81 11.11
N ILE A 57 13.22 -6.41 10.27
CA ILE A 57 13.11 -6.02 8.85
C ILE A 57 12.54 -4.62 8.73
N LEU A 58 11.42 -4.32 9.40
CA LEU A 58 10.80 -2.99 9.34
C LEU A 58 11.76 -1.88 9.83
N TYR A 59 12.63 -2.19 10.80
CA TYR A 59 13.68 -1.28 11.23
C TYR A 59 14.75 -1.06 10.15
N SER A 60 15.21 -2.12 9.49
CA SER A 60 16.37 -2.07 8.57
C SER A 60 16.01 -1.82 7.11
N HIS A 61 14.75 -1.99 6.71
CA HIS A 61 14.31 -1.97 5.33
C HIS A 61 13.12 -1.04 5.12
N ILE A 62 12.90 -0.64 3.88
CA ILE A 62 11.70 0.07 3.42
C ILE A 62 11.09 -0.78 2.30
N PRO A 63 9.79 -1.11 2.34
CA PRO A 63 9.16 -1.84 1.25
C PRO A 63 9.13 -1.00 -0.02
N LEU A 64 9.53 -1.60 -1.14
CA LEU A 64 9.32 -1.02 -2.47
C LEU A 64 8.01 -1.60 -3.01
N LEU A 65 6.90 -1.00 -2.59
CA LEU A 65 5.56 -1.52 -2.83
C LEU A 65 5.22 -1.52 -4.32
N THR A 66 4.95 -2.70 -4.86
CA THR A 66 4.53 -2.92 -6.24
C THR A 66 3.03 -2.65 -6.43
N GLU A 67 2.58 -2.50 -7.67
CA GLU A 67 1.14 -2.39 -7.98
C GLU A 67 0.31 -3.52 -7.34
N GLY A 68 0.82 -4.76 -7.38
CA GLY A 68 0.13 -5.92 -6.80
C GLY A 68 -0.01 -5.82 -5.28
N GLN A 69 1.02 -5.32 -4.58
CA GLN A 69 0.97 -5.10 -3.13
C GLN A 69 0.04 -3.93 -2.78
N LEU A 70 0.11 -2.82 -3.51
CA LEU A 70 -0.79 -1.68 -3.29
C LEU A 70 -2.26 -2.06 -3.52
N ARG A 71 -2.54 -2.79 -4.61
CA ARG A 71 -3.86 -3.36 -4.87
C ARG A 71 -4.34 -4.17 -3.67
N LYS A 72 -3.51 -5.11 -3.20
CA LYS A 72 -3.87 -5.97 -2.07
C LYS A 72 -4.13 -5.16 -0.79
N PHE A 73 -3.32 -4.14 -0.51
CA PHE A 73 -3.54 -3.25 0.63
C PHE A 73 -4.92 -2.59 0.56
N ILE A 74 -5.26 -2.01 -0.60
CA ILE A 74 -6.55 -1.36 -0.82
C ILE A 74 -7.69 -2.37 -0.60
N GLU A 75 -7.60 -3.55 -1.21
CA GLU A 75 -8.62 -4.59 -1.07
C GLU A 75 -8.80 -5.06 0.38
N ASP A 76 -7.70 -5.26 1.11
CA ASP A 76 -7.73 -5.66 2.52
C ASP A 76 -8.35 -4.56 3.42
N LYS A 77 -8.08 -3.28 3.12
CA LYS A 77 -8.59 -2.14 3.88
C LYS A 77 -10.05 -1.80 3.58
N THR A 78 -10.50 -2.03 2.36
CA THR A 78 -11.87 -1.74 1.94
C THR A 78 -12.82 -2.94 2.11
N GLY A 79 -12.26 -4.16 2.11
CA GLY A 79 -13.01 -5.40 2.06
C GLY A 79 -13.54 -5.73 0.65
N CYS A 80 -13.16 -4.97 -0.37
CA CYS A 80 -13.68 -5.07 -1.72
C CYS A 80 -12.58 -5.27 -2.76
N LYS A 81 -12.89 -5.89 -3.89
CA LYS A 81 -11.99 -5.94 -5.04
C LYS A 81 -11.95 -4.57 -5.73
N ILE A 82 -10.77 -4.18 -6.20
CA ILE A 82 -10.63 -2.97 -7.01
C ILE A 82 -10.78 -3.28 -8.49
N SER A 83 -11.33 -2.33 -9.24
CA SER A 83 -11.34 -2.37 -10.70
C SER A 83 -10.42 -1.27 -11.23
N ILE A 84 -9.58 -1.61 -12.21
CA ILE A 84 -8.73 -0.66 -12.93
C ILE A 84 -9.23 -0.66 -14.36
N ILE A 85 -9.75 0.48 -14.80
CA ILE A 85 -10.43 0.58 -16.09
C ILE A 85 -9.75 1.65 -16.92
N SER A 86 -9.40 1.31 -18.17
CA SER A 86 -8.88 2.26 -19.14
C SER A 86 -10.04 3.03 -19.78
N SER A 87 -9.91 4.35 -19.85
CA SER A 87 -10.84 5.23 -20.55
C SER A 87 -10.45 5.38 -22.03
N VAL A 88 -11.32 6.02 -22.82
CA VAL A 88 -11.11 6.27 -24.25
C VAL A 88 -10.04 7.35 -24.50
N GLU A 89 -9.65 8.08 -23.46
CA GLU A 89 -8.67 9.18 -23.50
C GLU A 89 -7.30 8.76 -22.94
N ASP A 90 -6.97 7.46 -22.98
CA ASP A 90 -5.74 6.87 -22.44
C ASP A 90 -5.49 7.08 -20.94
N MET A 91 -6.47 7.63 -20.20
CA MET A 91 -6.45 7.71 -18.74
C MET A 91 -6.96 6.42 -18.09
N TYR A 92 -6.51 6.14 -16.87
CA TYR A 92 -7.08 5.09 -16.01
C TYR A 92 -7.98 5.69 -14.94
N TYR A 93 -8.98 4.91 -14.53
CA TYR A 93 -9.65 5.14 -13.26
C TYR A 93 -9.61 3.89 -12.39
N ILE A 94 -9.35 4.14 -11.11
CA ILE A 94 -9.36 3.13 -10.05
C ILE A 94 -10.67 3.26 -9.32
N GLU A 95 -11.47 2.20 -9.41
CA GLU A 95 -12.74 2.05 -8.74
C GLU A 95 -12.57 1.17 -7.51
N TYR A 96 -13.06 1.65 -6.36
CA TYR A 96 -13.13 0.87 -5.14
C TYR A 96 -14.35 1.25 -4.30
N ASP A 97 -15.01 0.23 -3.76
CA ASP A 97 -16.13 0.37 -2.84
C ASP A 97 -15.66 0.25 -1.39
N ARG A 98 -16.26 1.02 -0.49
CA ARG A 98 -16.01 0.87 0.96
C ARG A 98 -17.29 0.39 1.64
N TYR A 99 -17.27 -0.84 2.19
CA TYR A 99 -18.34 -1.32 3.06
C TYR A 99 -18.31 -0.56 4.39
N ARG A 100 -19.11 0.50 4.53
CA ARG A 100 -19.40 1.09 5.86
C ARG A 100 -20.60 0.36 6.44
N ASN A 101 -20.34 -0.48 7.45
CA ASN A 101 -21.39 -1.08 8.26
C ASN A 101 -22.38 0.02 8.75
N ASN A 102 -23.65 -0.16 8.37
CA ASN A 102 -24.87 0.53 8.85
C ASN A 102 -25.52 1.62 7.98
N LYS A 103 -25.04 1.92 6.77
CA LYS A 103 -25.87 2.60 5.75
C LYS A 103 -25.55 1.98 4.40
N ASN A 104 -26.53 1.29 3.80
CA ASN A 104 -26.49 0.70 2.46
C ASN A 104 -26.36 1.77 1.37
N GLU A 105 -25.30 2.57 1.41
CA GLU A 105 -24.89 3.44 0.32
C GLU A 105 -23.54 2.90 -0.14
N ASP A 106 -23.56 2.12 -1.22
CA ASP A 106 -22.37 1.74 -1.97
C ASP A 106 -21.74 3.04 -2.49
N LEU A 107 -20.86 3.63 -1.69
CA LEU A 107 -20.08 4.80 -2.09
C LEU A 107 -18.93 4.32 -2.95
N CYS A 108 -19.23 4.10 -4.23
CA CYS A 108 -18.22 3.84 -5.23
C CYS A 108 -17.34 5.09 -5.40
N ARG A 109 -16.04 4.94 -5.15
CA ARG A 109 -15.04 6.00 -5.26
C ARG A 109 -14.20 5.78 -6.51
N PHE A 110 -13.98 6.86 -7.25
CA PHE A 110 -13.16 6.87 -8.45
C PHE A 110 -11.96 7.78 -8.26
N VAL A 111 -10.79 7.32 -8.70
CA VAL A 111 -9.56 8.12 -8.79
C VAL A 111 -9.07 8.07 -10.22
N TYR A 112 -8.95 9.23 -10.87
CA TYR A 112 -8.47 9.40 -12.24
C TYR A 112 -6.96 9.60 -12.22
N VAL A 113 -6.24 8.81 -13.02
CA VAL A 113 -4.77 8.89 -13.12
C VAL A 113 -4.28 8.57 -14.53
N ASP A 114 -3.13 9.13 -14.86
CA ASP A 114 -2.39 8.80 -16.08
C ASP A 114 -1.63 7.48 -15.91
N GLU A 115 -1.14 7.19 -14.70
CA GLU A 115 -0.41 5.97 -14.38
C GLU A 115 -1.06 5.17 -13.24
N VAL A 116 -1.19 3.86 -13.46
CA VAL A 116 -1.86 2.95 -12.52
C VAL A 116 -1.17 2.92 -11.16
N LEU A 117 0.17 2.85 -11.14
CA LEU A 117 0.94 2.80 -9.90
C LEU A 117 0.71 4.05 -9.04
N GLU A 118 0.73 5.24 -9.66
CA GLU A 118 0.50 6.51 -8.96
C GLU A 118 -0.91 6.58 -8.38
N GLY A 119 -1.92 6.12 -9.13
CA GLY A 119 -3.30 6.07 -8.64
C GLY A 119 -3.48 5.10 -7.48
N LEU A 120 -2.90 3.89 -7.58
CA LEU A 120 -2.94 2.92 -6.50
C LEU A 120 -2.26 3.47 -5.25
N TRP A 121 -1.14 4.18 -5.42
CA TRP A 121 -0.44 4.82 -4.33
C TRP A 121 -1.29 5.92 -3.67
N SER A 122 -1.89 6.80 -4.46
CA SER A 122 -2.78 7.85 -3.96
C SER A 122 -3.96 7.27 -3.16
N VAL A 123 -4.59 6.20 -3.64
CA VAL A 123 -5.67 5.53 -2.92
C VAL A 123 -5.16 4.89 -1.62
N ALA A 124 -4.00 4.24 -1.66
CA ALA A 124 -3.39 3.62 -0.49
C ALA A 124 -3.07 4.64 0.61
N LEU A 125 -2.51 5.80 0.24
CA LEU A 125 -2.24 6.91 1.17
C LEU A 125 -3.52 7.40 1.84
N LYS A 126 -4.56 7.68 1.05
CA LYS A 126 -5.85 8.13 1.58
C LYS A 126 -6.45 7.13 2.57
N LEU A 127 -6.38 5.82 2.27
CA LEU A 127 -6.88 4.79 3.18
C LEU A 127 -6.03 4.65 4.44
N ALA A 128 -4.71 4.85 4.34
CA ALA A 128 -3.83 4.84 5.50
C ALA A 128 -4.10 6.04 6.41
N GLU A 129 -4.31 7.24 5.84
CA GLU A 129 -4.75 8.44 6.57
C GLU A 129 -6.09 8.23 7.28
N GLU A 130 -7.10 7.70 6.57
CA GLU A 130 -8.41 7.40 7.14
C GLU A 130 -8.33 6.40 8.33
N CYS A 131 -7.38 5.45 8.32
CA CYS A 131 -7.17 4.52 9.44
C CYS A 131 -6.70 5.22 10.72
N ILE A 132 -5.91 6.28 10.59
CA ILE A 132 -5.36 7.04 11.73
C ILE A 132 -6.47 7.85 12.40
N GLU A 133 -7.33 8.48 11.60
CA GLU A 133 -8.49 9.22 12.10
C GLU A 133 -9.43 8.32 12.94
N GLU A 134 -9.65 7.09 12.51
CA GLU A 134 -10.49 6.11 13.22
C GLU A 134 -9.90 5.65 14.56
N TRP A 135 -8.58 5.72 14.76
CA TRP A 135 -7.93 5.36 16.03
C TRP A 135 -7.95 6.48 17.08
N THR A 136 -8.31 7.69 16.66
CA THR A 136 -8.29 8.90 17.50
C THR A 136 -9.67 9.21 18.11
N ILE A 137 -10.68 8.39 17.82
CA ILE A 137 -12.08 8.51 18.27
C ILE A 137 -12.37 7.45 19.34
#